data_AF-A0A7X7NAJ6-F1
#
_entry.id   AF-A0A7X7NAJ6-F1
#
_cell.length_a   1.000
_cell.length_b   1.000
_cell.length_c   1.000
_cell.angle_alpha   90.00
_cell.angle_beta   90.00
_cell.angle_gamma   90.00
#
_symmetry.space_group_name_H-M   'P 1'
#
loop_
_entity.id
_entity.type
_entity.pdbx_description
1 polymer ?
#
loop_
_entity_poly.entity_id
_entity_poly.type
_entity_poly.pdbx_seq_one_letter_code
_entity_poly.pdbx_strand_id
1 'polypeptide(L)'
;DQLCRSDSRLGFHSEAEAHQYCSSRLQWRVSGLRKVLDALCALRDTLASGGRYPLSEFEKSAERYVIGSGETGDASTRWRMDVEDGGDLVLRVRCLGDYASDAFVVASFDLTGTRFPWQIRVWRGGKSEFSDLSRVTTESGQDSWTATVRFPASIWNNDDCLRPAWFVLYRDASGSASGKPSFRYSWPLSGGNVRPRLNLGAVQGNCCGRLVCNEK
;
A
#
# COMPACT_ATOMS: atom_id res chain seq x y z
N ASP A 1 3.42 27.34 -26.45
CA ASP A 1 4.13 28.63 -26.33
C ASP A 1 3.78 29.64 -27.39
N GLN A 2 3.99 29.37 -28.68
CA GLN A 2 3.80 30.37 -29.73
C GLN A 2 2.37 30.96 -29.74
N LEU A 3 1.34 30.11 -29.57
CA LEU A 3 -0.07 30.52 -29.48
C LEU A 3 -0.36 31.43 -28.27
N CYS A 4 0.14 31.08 -27.08
CA CYS A 4 -0.02 31.88 -25.85
C CYS A 4 0.77 33.20 -25.90
N ARG A 5 1.88 33.23 -26.65
CA ARG A 5 2.67 34.44 -26.88
C ARG A 5 2.02 35.36 -27.91
N SER A 6 1.27 34.81 -28.86
CA SER A 6 0.60 35.56 -29.93
C SER A 6 -0.77 36.12 -29.55
N ASP A 7 -1.46 35.53 -28.57
CA ASP A 7 -2.73 36.06 -28.06
C ASP A 7 -2.78 35.98 -26.53
N SER A 8 -2.63 37.15 -25.89
CA SER A 8 -2.66 37.29 -24.43
C SER A 8 -4.04 37.10 -23.81
N ARG A 9 -5.10 36.99 -24.61
CA ARG A 9 -6.49 36.78 -24.16
C ARG A 9 -6.88 35.30 -24.11
N LEU A 10 -6.06 34.40 -24.66
CA LEU A 10 -6.25 32.95 -24.55
C LEU A 10 -6.27 32.54 -23.06
N GLY A 11 -7.42 32.03 -22.60
CA GLY A 11 -7.66 31.65 -21.20
C GLY A 11 -8.48 32.64 -20.38
N PHE A 12 -8.86 33.81 -20.91
CA PHE A 12 -9.72 34.78 -20.21
C PHE A 12 -11.23 34.55 -20.40
N HIS A 13 -11.63 33.57 -21.22
CA HIS A 13 -13.04 33.36 -21.58
C HIS A 13 -13.79 32.38 -20.66
N SER A 14 -13.08 31.62 -19.83
CA SER A 14 -13.65 30.96 -18.65
C SER A 14 -12.53 30.60 -17.66
N GLU A 15 -12.80 30.73 -16.36
CA GLU A 15 -11.87 30.32 -15.30
C GLU A 15 -11.45 28.84 -15.42
N ALA A 16 -12.32 28.04 -16.04
CA ALA A 16 -12.11 26.63 -16.32
C ALA A 16 -11.08 26.33 -17.41
N GLU A 17 -10.74 27.26 -18.32
CA GLU A 17 -9.80 27.00 -19.43
C GLU A 17 -8.48 27.78 -19.31
N ALA A 18 -8.41 28.75 -18.39
CA ALA A 18 -7.20 29.53 -18.10
C ALA A 18 -5.96 28.66 -17.78
N HIS A 19 -6.18 27.50 -17.16
CA HIS A 19 -5.10 26.58 -16.78
C HIS A 19 -4.49 25.81 -17.97
N GLN A 20 -5.15 25.81 -19.14
CA GLN A 20 -4.66 25.18 -20.36
C GLN A 20 -3.70 26.08 -21.14
N TYR A 21 -3.90 27.40 -21.08
CA TYR A 21 -3.19 28.39 -21.89
C TYR A 21 -2.26 29.32 -21.08
N CYS A 22 -1.78 28.87 -19.93
CA CYS A 22 -0.80 29.61 -19.12
C CYS A 22 0.64 29.25 -19.55
N SER A 23 1.34 30.18 -20.22
CA SER A 23 2.69 29.92 -20.78
C SER A 23 3.70 29.42 -19.74
N SER A 24 3.72 29.99 -18.54
CA SER A 24 4.64 29.56 -17.48
C SER A 24 4.33 28.14 -16.98
N ARG A 25 3.05 27.78 -16.85
CA ARG A 25 2.64 26.40 -16.51
C ARG A 25 2.94 25.42 -17.64
N LEU A 26 2.77 25.81 -18.90
CA LEU A 26 3.12 24.97 -20.05
C LEU A 26 4.63 24.70 -20.09
N GLN A 27 5.45 25.74 -19.91
CA GLN A 27 6.91 25.59 -19.83
C GLN A 27 7.32 24.69 -18.65
N TRP A 28 6.69 24.86 -17.49
CA TRP A 28 6.92 24.00 -16.33
C TRP A 28 6.58 22.53 -16.63
N ARG A 29 5.42 22.27 -17.26
CA ARG A 29 5.02 20.90 -17.69
C ARG A 29 6.00 20.32 -18.70
N VAL A 30 6.40 21.09 -19.71
CA VAL A 30 7.38 20.65 -20.74
C VAL A 30 8.72 20.32 -20.09
N SER A 31 9.20 21.15 -19.16
CA SER A 31 10.43 20.86 -18.40
C SER A 31 10.30 19.56 -17.60
N GLY A 32 9.16 19.35 -16.92
CA GLY A 32 8.86 18.10 -16.21
C GLY A 32 8.86 16.89 -17.14
N LEU A 33 8.17 16.98 -18.28
CA LEU A 33 8.09 15.90 -19.26
C LEU A 33 9.46 15.57 -19.88
N ARG A 34 10.30 16.57 -20.15
CA ARG A 34 11.67 16.34 -20.63
C ARG A 34 12.50 15.59 -19.59
N LYS A 35 12.45 16.00 -18.32
CA LYS A 35 13.14 15.28 -17.23
C LYS A 35 12.68 13.82 -17.11
N VAL A 36 11.37 13.58 -17.26
CA VAL A 36 10.81 12.21 -17.26
C VAL A 36 11.31 11.43 -18.46
N LEU A 37 11.33 12.03 -19.65
CA LEU A 37 11.84 11.37 -20.86
C LEU A 37 13.32 10.99 -20.73
N ASP A 38 14.15 11.90 -20.22
CA ASP A 38 15.58 11.65 -20.01
C ASP A 38 15.79 10.48 -19.02
N ALA A 39 15.01 10.45 -17.93
CA ALA A 39 15.04 9.35 -16.96
C ALA A 39 14.61 8.01 -17.57
N LEU A 40 13.58 8.00 -18.43
CA LEU A 40 13.13 6.80 -19.13
C LEU A 40 14.16 6.30 -20.14
N CYS A 41 14.83 7.19 -20.86
CA CYS A 41 15.93 6.83 -21.78
C CYS A 41 17.10 6.22 -21.02
N ALA A 42 17.55 6.84 -19.92
CA ALA A 42 18.63 6.30 -19.09
C ALA A 42 18.26 4.93 -18.49
N LEU A 43 17.01 4.76 -18.06
CA LEU A 43 16.49 3.50 -17.58
C LEU A 43 16.52 2.42 -18.68
N ARG A 44 16.02 2.75 -19.88
CA ARG A 44 16.04 1.83 -21.03
C ARG A 44 17.46 1.36 -21.32
N ASP A 45 18.42 2.29 -21.39
CA ASP A 45 19.80 1.96 -21.72
C ASP A 45 20.45 1.09 -20.63
N THR A 46 20.14 1.37 -19.35
CA THR A 46 20.55 0.53 -18.21
C THR A 46 20.00 -0.89 -18.32
N LEU A 47 18.71 -1.04 -18.63
CA LEU A 47 18.09 -2.36 -18.80
C LEU A 47 18.65 -3.11 -20.02
N ALA A 48 18.90 -2.40 -21.13
CA ALA A 48 19.47 -2.97 -22.35
C ALA A 48 20.89 -3.50 -22.15
N SER A 49 21.67 -2.91 -21.23
CA SER A 49 23.00 -3.40 -20.86
C SER A 49 22.99 -4.50 -19.79
N GLY A 50 21.83 -5.09 -19.47
CA GLY A 50 21.68 -6.10 -18.43
C GLY A 50 21.71 -5.54 -16.99
N GLY A 51 21.62 -4.22 -16.83
CA GLY A 51 21.46 -3.58 -15.53
C GLY A 51 20.08 -3.85 -14.92
N ARG A 52 19.94 -3.58 -13.62
CA ARG A 52 18.67 -3.73 -12.90
C ARG A 52 17.89 -2.41 -12.88
N TYR A 53 16.57 -2.52 -12.73
CA TYR A 53 15.73 -1.35 -12.47
C TYR A 53 16.22 -0.65 -11.18
N PRO A 54 16.55 0.65 -11.23
CA PRO A 54 17.04 1.37 -10.05
C PRO A 54 15.91 1.52 -9.04
N LEU A 55 16.17 1.13 -7.80
CA LEU A 55 15.23 1.34 -6.70
C LEU A 55 15.03 2.85 -6.47
N SER A 56 13.78 3.26 -6.32
CA SER A 56 13.44 4.61 -5.85
C SER A 56 13.91 4.83 -4.41
N GLU A 57 14.03 6.09 -3.98
CA GLU A 57 14.39 6.43 -2.59
C GLU A 57 13.39 5.85 -1.58
N PHE A 58 12.13 5.77 -1.96
CA PHE A 58 11.12 5.08 -1.18
C PHE A 58 11.46 3.59 -1.02
N GLU A 59 11.75 2.88 -2.12
CA GLU A 59 12.05 1.45 -2.06
C GLU A 59 13.31 1.13 -1.26
N LYS A 60 14.30 2.03 -1.30
CA LYS A 60 15.51 1.90 -0.48
C LYS A 60 15.19 2.01 1.02
N SER A 61 14.41 3.02 1.39
CA SER A 61 14.08 3.38 2.77
C SER A 61 12.91 2.61 3.39
N ALA A 62 12.12 1.89 2.58
CA ALA A 62 10.96 1.16 3.06
C ALA A 62 11.33 0.14 4.15
N GLU A 63 10.52 0.12 5.21
CA GLU A 63 10.63 -0.86 6.29
C GLU A 63 10.41 -2.28 5.72
N ARG A 64 11.22 -3.24 6.17
CA ARG A 64 11.24 -4.60 5.61
C ARG A 64 10.73 -5.59 6.65
N TYR A 65 9.83 -6.48 6.24
CA TYR A 65 9.44 -7.65 7.00
C TYR A 65 9.86 -8.91 6.23
N VAL A 66 10.66 -9.75 6.88
CA VAL A 66 11.07 -11.03 6.32
C VAL A 66 9.97 -12.06 6.60
N ILE A 67 9.40 -12.64 5.54
CA ILE A 67 8.35 -13.65 5.65
C ILE A 67 8.89 -14.86 6.40
N GLY A 68 8.15 -15.32 7.41
CA GLY A 68 8.57 -16.41 8.30
C GLY A 68 9.55 -15.99 9.40
N SER A 69 9.85 -14.70 9.58
CA SER A 69 10.74 -14.22 10.66
C SER A 69 10.11 -14.21 12.05
N GLY A 70 8.82 -14.53 12.16
CA GLY A 70 8.10 -14.60 13.42
C GLY A 70 7.22 -13.38 13.69
N GLU A 71 6.80 -13.23 14.94
CA GLU A 71 5.84 -12.21 15.38
C GLU A 71 6.50 -10.83 15.51
N THR A 72 5.81 -9.78 15.04
CA THR A 72 6.19 -8.38 15.19
C THR A 72 4.98 -7.53 15.63
N GLY A 73 5.18 -6.23 15.88
CA GLY A 73 4.15 -5.26 16.24
C GLY A 73 4.39 -4.57 17.58
N ASP A 74 3.33 -4.11 18.24
CA ASP A 74 3.38 -3.41 19.54
C ASP A 74 2.51 -4.09 20.63
N ALA A 75 2.43 -3.48 21.81
CA ALA A 75 1.68 -4.02 22.94
C ALA A 75 0.16 -4.15 22.67
N SER A 76 -0.36 -3.47 21.65
CA SER A 76 -1.76 -3.54 21.26
C SER A 76 -1.98 -4.57 20.15
N THR A 77 -1.04 -4.70 19.22
CA THR A 77 -1.25 -5.42 17.96
C THR A 77 0.00 -6.22 17.63
N ARG A 78 -0.17 -7.54 17.55
CA ARG A 78 0.87 -8.47 17.12
C ARG A 78 0.48 -9.11 15.81
N TRP A 79 1.42 -9.32 14.91
CA TRP A 79 1.15 -10.03 13.66
C TRP A 79 2.39 -10.73 13.12
N ARG A 80 2.15 -11.70 12.24
CA ARG A 80 3.19 -12.38 11.48
C ARG A 80 2.68 -12.77 10.10
N MET A 81 3.61 -13.04 9.19
CA MET A 81 3.28 -13.53 7.87
C MET A 81 4.15 -14.71 7.50
N ASP A 82 3.50 -15.78 7.03
CA ASP A 82 4.11 -17.05 6.70
C ASP A 82 3.69 -17.48 5.29
N VAL A 83 4.49 -18.34 4.64
CA VAL A 83 4.07 -19.08 3.45
C VAL A 83 3.67 -20.48 3.90
N GLU A 84 2.47 -20.91 3.55
CA GLU A 84 1.97 -22.27 3.83
C GLU A 84 2.19 -23.23 2.65
N ASP A 85 1.97 -24.51 2.91
CA ASP A 85 1.97 -25.55 1.88
C ASP A 85 1.03 -25.17 0.73
N GLY A 86 1.56 -25.19 -0.50
CA GLY A 86 0.86 -24.70 -1.68
C GLY A 86 1.17 -23.25 -2.07
N GLY A 87 2.06 -22.57 -1.34
CA GLY A 87 2.58 -21.24 -1.68
C GLY A 87 1.72 -20.08 -1.18
N ASP A 88 0.60 -20.38 -0.51
CA ASP A 88 -0.32 -19.37 0.00
C ASP A 88 0.36 -18.49 1.04
N LEU A 89 0.15 -17.17 0.94
CA LEU A 89 0.64 -16.22 1.92
C LEU A 89 -0.41 -16.05 3.01
N VAL A 90 -0.02 -16.22 4.27
CA VAL A 90 -0.93 -16.21 5.41
C VAL A 90 -0.49 -15.17 6.41
N LEU A 91 -1.33 -14.15 6.59
CA LEU A 91 -1.20 -13.13 7.63
C LEU A 91 -2.00 -13.58 8.85
N ARG A 92 -1.36 -13.60 10.02
CA ARG A 92 -2.03 -13.80 11.31
C ARG A 92 -1.90 -12.53 12.13
N VAL A 93 -3.02 -11.97 12.56
CA VAL A 93 -3.09 -10.76 13.40
C VAL A 93 -3.72 -11.14 14.73
N ARG A 94 -3.09 -10.72 15.83
CA ARG A 94 -3.65 -10.76 17.18
C ARG A 94 -3.90 -9.33 17.64
N CYS A 95 -5.17 -9.01 17.81
CA CYS A 95 -5.66 -7.74 18.30
C CYS A 95 -5.90 -7.85 19.81
N LEU A 96 -5.07 -7.18 20.61
CA LEU A 96 -5.15 -7.17 22.07
C LEU A 96 -6.02 -6.01 22.55
N GLY A 97 -6.76 -6.24 23.63
CA GLY A 97 -7.63 -5.26 24.26
C GLY A 97 -9.12 -5.48 24.05
N ASP A 98 -9.88 -4.75 24.84
CA ASP A 98 -11.31 -4.89 25.08
C ASP A 98 -12.10 -3.73 24.45
N TYR A 99 -11.87 -3.51 23.15
CA TYR A 99 -12.45 -2.40 22.40
C TYR A 99 -13.77 -2.78 21.74
N ALA A 100 -14.79 -1.94 21.88
CA ALA A 100 -16.11 -2.13 21.27
C ALA A 100 -16.09 -1.96 19.74
N SER A 101 -15.32 -0.98 19.25
CA SER A 101 -15.03 -0.82 17.83
C SER A 101 -13.58 -1.18 17.60
N ASP A 102 -13.34 -2.30 16.91
CA ASP A 102 -11.99 -2.81 16.67
C ASP A 102 -11.93 -3.44 15.29
N ALA A 103 -11.14 -2.83 14.41
CA ALA A 103 -10.93 -3.31 13.06
C ALA A 103 -9.50 -3.05 12.61
N PHE A 104 -8.96 -3.98 11.82
CA PHE A 104 -7.76 -3.73 11.06
C PHE A 104 -8.05 -3.76 9.56
N VAL A 105 -7.19 -3.10 8.81
CA VAL A 105 -7.16 -3.13 7.36
C VAL A 105 -5.79 -3.60 6.94
N VAL A 106 -5.79 -4.55 6.03
CA VAL A 106 -4.60 -4.97 5.31
C VAL A 106 -4.74 -4.55 3.85
N ALA A 107 -3.64 -4.06 3.31
CA ALA A 107 -3.52 -3.92 1.87
C ALA A 107 -2.16 -4.35 1.34
N SER A 108 -2.17 -4.91 0.14
CA SER A 108 -0.96 -5.41 -0.48
C SER A 108 -1.01 -5.41 -2.01
N PHE A 109 0.14 -5.23 -2.63
CA PHE A 109 0.35 -5.25 -4.08
C PHE A 109 1.67 -5.97 -4.45
N ASP A 110 1.78 -6.41 -5.69
CA ASP A 110 3.00 -7.04 -6.21
C ASP A 110 4.15 -6.03 -6.31
N LEU A 111 5.36 -6.52 -6.56
CA LEU A 111 6.58 -5.69 -6.60
C LEU A 111 6.46 -4.50 -7.56
N THR A 112 5.77 -4.67 -8.68
CA THR A 112 5.64 -3.67 -9.75
C THR A 112 4.32 -2.89 -9.70
N GLY A 113 3.40 -3.25 -8.79
CA GLY A 113 2.06 -2.66 -8.71
C GLY A 113 1.20 -2.92 -9.94
N THR A 114 1.44 -4.03 -10.66
CA THR A 114 0.70 -4.38 -11.87
C THR A 114 -0.64 -5.06 -11.59
N ARG A 115 -0.80 -5.64 -10.41
CA ARG A 115 -2.04 -6.27 -9.97
C ARG A 115 -2.90 -5.32 -9.17
N PHE A 116 -4.22 -5.54 -9.26
CA PHE A 116 -5.16 -4.86 -8.39
C PHE A 116 -4.85 -5.19 -6.92
N PRO A 117 -4.75 -4.19 -6.03
CA PRO A 117 -4.32 -4.41 -4.67
C PRO A 117 -5.36 -5.20 -3.87
N TRP A 118 -4.88 -6.01 -2.95
CA TRP A 118 -5.70 -6.51 -1.87
C TRP A 118 -6.07 -5.36 -0.96
N GLN A 119 -7.35 -5.27 -0.59
CA GLN A 119 -7.85 -4.34 0.41
C GLN A 119 -8.91 -5.08 1.22
N ILE A 120 -8.53 -5.47 2.43
CA ILE A 120 -9.36 -6.30 3.28
C ILE A 120 -9.45 -5.60 4.63
N ARG A 121 -10.67 -5.26 5.02
CA ARG A 121 -10.99 -4.80 6.37
C ARG A 121 -11.57 -5.96 7.15
N VAL A 122 -11.06 -6.19 8.35
CA VAL A 122 -11.49 -7.28 9.24
C VAL A 122 -11.84 -6.68 10.60
N TRP A 123 -12.95 -7.10 11.17
CA TRP A 123 -13.38 -6.75 12.53
C TRP A 123 -13.83 -8.01 13.28
N ARG A 124 -14.12 -7.86 14.57
CA ARG A 124 -14.61 -8.96 15.40
C ARG A 124 -15.90 -9.55 14.81
N GLY A 125 -15.80 -10.73 14.21
CA GLY A 125 -16.94 -11.45 13.62
C GLY A 125 -17.27 -11.11 12.16
N GLY A 126 -16.42 -10.38 11.43
CA GLY A 126 -16.69 -10.11 10.02
C GLY A 126 -15.53 -9.53 9.21
N LYS A 127 -15.76 -9.41 7.90
CA LYS A 127 -14.85 -8.81 6.93
C LYS A 127 -15.59 -8.06 5.84
N SER A 128 -14.89 -7.12 5.21
CA SER A 128 -15.26 -6.53 3.92
C SER A 128 -14.02 -6.45 3.05
N GLU A 129 -14.12 -6.91 1.81
CA GLU A 129 -12.99 -6.99 0.89
C GLU A 129 -13.35 -6.48 -0.50
N PHE A 130 -12.35 -5.96 -1.21
CA PHE A 130 -12.49 -5.56 -2.61
C PHE A 130 -12.22 -6.75 -3.58
N SER A 131 -11.93 -7.95 -3.03
CA SER A 131 -11.63 -9.18 -3.77
C SER A 131 -12.05 -10.40 -2.94
N ASP A 132 -13.10 -11.12 -3.37
CA ASP A 132 -13.72 -12.25 -2.64
C ASP A 132 -12.83 -13.50 -2.51
N LEU A 133 -11.62 -13.47 -3.06
CA LEU A 133 -10.75 -14.63 -3.12
C LEU A 133 -9.91 -14.81 -1.84
N SER A 134 -9.82 -13.80 -0.98
CA SER A 134 -9.17 -13.95 0.33
C SER A 134 -10.05 -14.72 1.30
N ARG A 135 -9.48 -15.69 2.00
CA ARG A 135 -10.17 -16.37 3.10
C ARG A 135 -9.79 -15.71 4.41
N VAL A 136 -10.79 -15.33 5.20
CA VAL A 136 -10.59 -14.73 6.52
C VAL A 136 -11.32 -15.55 7.56
N THR A 137 -10.61 -15.94 8.61
CA THR A 137 -11.19 -16.54 9.81
C THR A 137 -10.89 -15.64 11.01
N THR A 138 -11.82 -15.55 11.95
CA THR A 138 -11.65 -14.79 13.19
C THR A 138 -12.01 -15.63 14.39
N GLU A 139 -11.21 -15.56 15.45
CA GLU A 139 -11.48 -16.23 16.72
C GLU A 139 -11.49 -15.18 17.83
N SER A 140 -12.51 -15.21 18.66
CA SER A 140 -12.66 -14.27 19.78
C SER A 140 -12.21 -14.92 21.09
N GLY A 141 -11.39 -14.21 21.85
CA GLY A 141 -11.07 -14.49 23.25
C GLY A 141 -11.62 -13.38 24.16
N GLN A 142 -11.35 -13.51 25.46
CA GLN A 142 -11.88 -12.60 26.47
C GLN A 142 -11.28 -11.17 26.35
N ASP A 143 -9.95 -11.07 26.20
CA ASP A 143 -9.21 -9.80 26.12
C ASP A 143 -8.44 -9.62 24.80
N SER A 144 -8.73 -10.46 23.81
CA SER A 144 -8.13 -10.39 22.49
C SER A 144 -8.98 -11.09 21.45
N TRP A 145 -8.71 -10.82 20.18
CA TRP A 145 -9.21 -11.64 19.09
C TRP A 145 -8.11 -11.81 18.05
N THR A 146 -8.18 -12.91 17.32
CA THR A 146 -7.24 -13.23 16.25
C THR A 146 -7.97 -13.23 14.92
N ALA A 147 -7.23 -12.90 13.87
CA ALA A 147 -7.66 -13.07 12.50
C ALA A 147 -6.56 -13.74 11.69
N THR A 148 -6.96 -14.68 10.84
CA THR A 148 -6.10 -15.25 9.81
C THR A 148 -6.62 -14.81 8.46
N VAL A 149 -5.79 -14.12 7.69
CA VAL A 149 -6.06 -13.69 6.32
C VAL A 149 -5.18 -14.49 5.37
N ARG A 150 -5.79 -15.25 4.47
CA ARG A 150 -5.12 -16.09 3.48
C ARG A 150 -5.22 -15.46 2.10
N PHE A 151 -4.07 -15.20 1.49
CA PHE A 151 -3.93 -14.81 0.10
C PHE A 151 -3.54 -16.07 -0.69
N PRO A 152 -4.43 -16.61 -1.54
CA PRO A 152 -4.15 -17.86 -2.23
C PRO A 152 -3.21 -17.67 -3.42
N ALA A 153 -2.23 -18.57 -3.55
CA ALA A 153 -1.15 -18.46 -4.53
C ALA A 153 -1.60 -18.62 -5.98
N SER A 154 -2.76 -19.25 -6.18
CA SER A 154 -3.41 -19.33 -7.49
C SER A 154 -3.66 -17.95 -8.11
N ILE A 155 -3.79 -16.90 -7.31
CA ILE A 155 -4.03 -15.54 -7.80
C ILE A 155 -2.81 -14.92 -8.46
N TRP A 156 -1.62 -15.30 -8.03
CA TRP A 156 -0.38 -14.96 -8.71
C TRP A 156 0.18 -16.12 -9.53
N ASN A 157 -0.62 -17.17 -9.79
CA ASN A 157 -0.21 -18.36 -10.54
C ASN A 157 1.09 -19.02 -10.01
N ASN A 158 1.36 -18.90 -8.71
CA ASN A 158 2.65 -19.28 -8.10
C ASN A 158 3.88 -18.59 -8.72
N ASP A 159 3.69 -17.48 -9.43
CA ASP A 159 4.75 -16.60 -9.91
C ASP A 159 5.18 -15.65 -8.78
N ASP A 160 6.41 -15.85 -8.29
CA ASP A 160 7.00 -15.04 -7.22
C ASP A 160 7.12 -13.56 -7.59
N CYS A 161 7.19 -13.20 -8.88
CA CYS A 161 7.20 -11.81 -9.33
C CYS A 161 5.84 -11.12 -9.12
N LEU A 162 4.75 -11.89 -9.12
CA LEU A 162 3.37 -11.41 -8.98
C LEU A 162 2.82 -11.57 -7.56
N ARG A 163 3.57 -12.22 -6.66
CA ARG A 163 3.20 -12.39 -5.25
C ARG A 163 3.13 -11.02 -4.54
N PRO A 164 2.21 -10.84 -3.57
CA PRO A 164 2.25 -9.75 -2.60
C PRO A 164 3.66 -9.42 -2.10
N ALA A 165 4.09 -8.18 -2.28
CA ALA A 165 5.46 -7.76 -2.02
C ALA A 165 5.55 -6.41 -1.32
N TRP A 166 4.56 -5.55 -1.50
CA TRP A 166 4.35 -4.35 -0.71
C TRP A 166 3.14 -4.53 0.19
N PHE A 167 3.24 -4.10 1.44
CA PHE A 167 2.25 -4.42 2.46
C PHE A 167 2.03 -3.27 3.43
N VAL A 168 0.78 -3.06 3.83
CA VAL A 168 0.42 -2.17 4.92
C VAL A 168 -0.63 -2.86 5.80
N LEU A 169 -0.47 -2.70 7.11
CA LEU A 169 -1.43 -3.11 8.12
C LEU A 169 -1.70 -1.92 9.01
N TYR A 170 -2.96 -1.53 9.19
CA TYR A 170 -3.33 -0.59 10.23
C TYR A 170 -4.54 -1.07 11.00
N ARG A 171 -4.62 -0.70 12.28
CA ARG A 171 -5.73 -1.05 13.17
C ARG A 171 -6.24 0.21 13.84
N ASP A 172 -7.55 0.37 13.84
CA ASP A 172 -8.27 1.41 14.57
C ASP A 172 -9.09 0.74 15.67
N ALA A 173 -8.87 1.17 16.91
CA ALA A 173 -9.58 0.63 18.07
C ALA A 173 -10.09 1.77 18.98
N SER A 174 -11.34 1.68 19.42
CA SER A 174 -12.00 2.68 20.27
C SER A 174 -13.09 2.09 21.15
N GLY A 175 -13.43 2.81 22.23
CA GLY A 175 -14.46 2.39 23.18
C GLY A 175 -14.06 1.19 24.02
N SER A 176 -12.91 1.27 24.71
CA SER A 176 -12.44 0.22 25.63
C SER A 176 -13.33 0.12 26.87
N ALA A 177 -13.74 -1.09 27.24
CA ALA A 177 -14.51 -1.34 28.47
C ALA A 177 -13.69 -1.02 29.75
N SER A 178 -12.37 -1.22 29.71
CA SER A 178 -11.42 -0.92 30.77
C SER A 178 -10.91 0.53 30.77
N GLY A 179 -11.47 1.39 29.92
CA GLY A 179 -11.14 2.83 29.89
C GLY A 179 -9.82 3.16 29.19
N LYS A 180 -9.24 2.23 28.42
CA LYS A 180 -8.04 2.51 27.61
C LYS A 180 -8.35 3.52 26.50
N PRO A 181 -7.41 4.41 26.16
CA PRO A 181 -7.62 5.38 25.09
C PRO A 181 -7.79 4.68 23.74
N SER A 182 -8.55 5.32 22.85
CA SER A 182 -8.57 4.97 21.45
C SER A 182 -7.17 5.12 20.84
N PHE A 183 -6.82 4.26 19.90
CA PHE A 183 -5.52 4.33 19.24
C PHE A 183 -5.60 3.89 17.79
N ARG A 184 -4.52 4.21 17.07
CA ARG A 184 -4.22 3.68 15.74
C ARG A 184 -2.86 3.02 15.75
N TYR A 185 -2.82 1.75 15.35
CA TYR A 185 -1.59 1.04 15.03
C TYR A 185 -1.36 1.08 13.51
N SER A 186 -0.11 1.15 13.06
CA SER A 186 0.26 1.05 11.65
C SER A 186 1.62 0.38 11.45
N TRP A 187 1.71 -0.49 10.45
CA TRP A 187 2.95 -0.99 9.90
C TRP A 187 2.99 -0.80 8.37
N PRO A 188 4.03 -0.16 7.81
CA PRO A 188 5.08 0.58 8.52
C PRO A 188 4.53 1.73 9.35
N LEU A 189 5.37 2.29 10.21
CA LEU A 189 5.00 3.49 10.96
C LEU A 189 4.82 4.66 9.98
N SER A 190 3.58 5.02 9.65
CA SER A 190 3.30 6.17 8.79
C SER A 190 3.13 7.43 9.65
N GLY A 191 3.94 8.47 9.40
CA GLY A 191 3.93 9.74 10.15
C GLY A 191 2.68 10.62 9.97
N GLY A 192 1.57 10.09 9.44
CA GLY A 192 0.34 10.86 9.24
C GLY A 192 -0.86 10.01 8.80
N ASN A 193 -2.05 10.61 8.83
CA ASN A 193 -3.27 9.98 8.35
C ASN A 193 -3.17 9.69 6.86
N VAL A 194 -3.19 8.40 6.49
CA VAL A 194 -3.21 8.00 5.08
C VAL A 194 -4.49 8.51 4.45
N ARG A 195 -4.38 9.48 3.54
CA ARG A 195 -5.54 10.04 2.84
C ARG A 195 -6.08 8.99 1.88
N PRO A 196 -7.38 8.65 1.97
CA PRO A 196 -7.95 7.70 1.05
C PRO A 196 -7.92 8.25 -0.38
N ARG A 197 -7.57 7.40 -1.35
CA ARG A 197 -7.68 7.70 -2.79
C ARG A 197 -8.91 6.98 -3.35
N LEU A 198 -9.59 7.65 -4.29
CA LEU A 198 -10.70 7.06 -5.03
C LEU A 198 -10.22 5.73 -5.66
N ASN A 199 -10.97 4.64 -5.45
CA ASN A 199 -10.69 3.27 -5.90
C ASN A 199 -9.49 2.54 -5.27
N LEU A 200 -8.68 3.20 -4.45
CA LEU A 200 -7.53 2.59 -3.77
C LEU A 200 -7.61 2.71 -2.25
N GLY A 201 -8.73 3.20 -1.69
CA GLY A 201 -8.95 3.27 -0.26
C GLY A 201 -7.78 3.95 0.46
N ALA A 202 -7.40 3.44 1.63
CA ALA A 202 -6.28 3.95 2.43
C ALA A 202 -4.90 3.46 1.94
N VAL A 203 -4.75 3.02 0.70
CA VAL A 203 -3.45 2.58 0.17
C VAL A 203 -2.74 3.74 -0.49
N GLN A 204 -1.57 4.09 0.05
CA GLN A 204 -0.62 4.98 -0.61
C GLN A 204 0.67 4.22 -0.88
N GLY A 205 1.14 4.28 -2.14
CA GLY A 205 2.33 3.54 -2.58
C GLY A 205 3.61 3.91 -1.82
N ASN A 206 3.63 5.05 -1.12
CA ASN A 206 4.74 5.50 -0.29
C ASN A 206 4.52 5.28 1.23
N CYS A 207 3.49 4.53 1.62
CA CYS A 207 3.17 4.22 3.02
C CYS A 207 3.10 2.70 3.28
N CYS A 208 3.80 1.92 2.48
CA CYS A 208 3.88 0.47 2.62
C CYS A 208 5.31 0.02 2.97
N GLY A 209 5.38 -1.16 3.58
CA GLY A 209 6.61 -1.87 3.85
C GLY A 209 6.83 -2.94 2.80
N ARG A 210 8.08 -3.41 2.73
CA ARG A 210 8.48 -4.46 1.81
C ARG A 210 8.40 -5.82 2.50
N LEU A 211 7.65 -6.74 1.92
CA LEU A 211 7.74 -8.16 2.24
C LEU A 211 8.94 -8.75 1.50
N VAL A 212 9.80 -9.45 2.24
CA VAL A 212 11.04 -10.05 1.73
C VAL A 212 11.00 -11.55 2.04
N CYS A 213 11.32 -12.38 1.06
CA CYS A 213 11.53 -13.81 1.34
C CYS A 213 12.95 -14.03 1.85
N ASN A 214 13.13 -15.00 2.74
CA ASN A 214 14.46 -15.53 3.01
C ASN A 214 15.04 -16.05 1.69
N GLU A 215 16.15 -15.45 1.27
CA GLU A 215 16.98 -16.04 0.21
C GLU A 215 17.46 -17.39 0.74
N LYS A 216 17.12 -18.47 0.02
CA LYS A 216 17.69 -19.79 0.26
C LYS A 216 19.09 -19.88 -0.32
#